data_AF-A0A7Y6X9H6-F1
#
_entry.id   AF-A0A7Y6X9H6-F1
#
_cell.length_a   1.000
_cell.length_b   1.000
_cell.length_c   1.000
_cell.angle_alpha   90.00
_cell.angle_beta   90.00
_cell.angle_gamma   90.00
#
_symmetry.space_group_name_H-M   'P 1'
#
loop_
_entity.id
_entity.type
_entity.pdbx_description
1 polymer ?
#
loop_
_entity_poly.entity_id
_entity_poly.type
_entity_poly.pdbx_seq_one_letter_code
_entity_poly.pdbx_strand_id
1 'polypeptide(L)'
;MAKLVYTAALATLGVGFGFLFYNEFTRVWLDKNLYIGKFELVDMGEEKSSEAKSFPRLVATYHKTLLYLLRQEAQRLTTAQSGSSAAGNVAGNTPLPDSTFLPKEVDPLNIAASKFSEVELTIQGVNVTQLLAKIRQWVSTPNELVGTVQKSSSGVRVEVNWKQGPSRTAAGHPIDGQTLNVSGQPDIEKAAFHVACGLIWAQGATSAEDLAAVSRAEFCGWAEGWTTYIDLRERSATLSGLGADSIETMKKLRAFLNRMVDGSATFPEVYRLRADVIELLPPEQKTEQDLAQAQGDRTKYALMKTQTPSAKAALAARKTGHEAFKVMAQARPALRLQGDAIIDPLSDTWKQVMKSTRSEPFTISRATGSLSIPIIDDPQDRKAYQTAFAVAPNIIMTVGHKIPREMLGHESPVSLPAQSWEFTFDDNARSPMEHVHHVTRILFAVDNTPGYGGLSFALLEIASHDSLQHPYVKLEWNKDAVRAHLEKYVYVVGYPVSGGNLPQGFIDPLLGNEFSTKRLMPGRLLSFTPQRGLEHRQVRKLVSDISTTHGVSGAPLVDMESDTVLGLHIEGLWKENEGKFAYAFAMPDLLDILPESVLQIIKPGTIRDIPTQLGQASP
;
A
#
# COMPACT_ATOMS: atom_id res chain seq x y z
N MET A 1 10.78 -70.98 -20.69
CA MET A 1 10.96 -69.66 -20.04
C MET A 1 11.42 -68.56 -21.00
N ALA A 2 12.50 -68.71 -21.77
CA ALA A 2 13.05 -67.62 -22.61
C ALA A 2 12.05 -66.96 -23.57
N LYS A 3 11.19 -67.73 -24.24
CA LYS A 3 10.15 -67.17 -25.14
C LYS A 3 9.12 -66.32 -24.38
N LEU A 4 8.68 -66.74 -23.20
CA LEU A 4 7.74 -65.98 -22.37
C LEU A 4 8.35 -64.67 -21.88
N VAL A 5 9.64 -64.68 -21.48
CA VAL A 5 10.36 -63.46 -21.09
C VAL A 5 10.52 -62.51 -22.26
N TYR A 6 10.83 -63.04 -23.45
CA TYR A 6 10.97 -62.24 -24.67
C TYR A 6 9.63 -61.62 -25.11
N THR A 7 8.55 -62.40 -25.12
CA THR A 7 7.21 -61.89 -25.46
C THR A 7 6.71 -60.88 -24.42
N ALA A 8 6.97 -61.12 -23.14
CA ALA A 8 6.66 -60.14 -22.09
C ALA A 8 7.43 -58.84 -22.34
N ALA A 9 8.75 -58.88 -22.54
CA ALA A 9 9.56 -57.70 -22.81
C ALA A 9 9.11 -56.93 -24.05
N LEU A 10 8.74 -57.63 -25.13
CA LEU A 10 8.24 -57.01 -26.36
C LEU A 10 6.86 -56.37 -26.17
N ALA A 11 5.99 -57.00 -25.37
CA ALA A 11 4.71 -56.42 -25.01
C ALA A 11 4.86 -55.19 -24.11
N THR A 12 5.76 -55.20 -23.11
CA THR A 12 6.04 -54.02 -22.28
C THR A 12 6.64 -52.88 -23.10
N LEU A 13 7.56 -53.19 -24.02
CA LEU A 13 8.09 -52.22 -24.96
C LEU A 13 6.99 -51.68 -25.88
N GLY A 14 6.14 -52.54 -26.44
CA GLY A 14 5.03 -52.14 -27.30
C GLY A 14 4.01 -51.24 -26.60
N VAL A 15 3.62 -51.56 -25.36
CA VAL A 15 2.74 -50.72 -24.54
C VAL A 15 3.44 -49.41 -24.16
N GLY A 16 4.72 -49.47 -23.79
CA GLY A 16 5.53 -48.28 -23.50
C GLY A 16 5.63 -47.33 -24.70
N PHE A 17 5.92 -47.86 -25.89
CA PHE A 17 5.93 -47.09 -27.13
C PHE A 17 4.53 -46.56 -27.45
N GLY A 18 3.47 -47.37 -27.34
CA GLY A 18 2.10 -46.95 -27.56
C GLY A 18 1.69 -45.78 -26.65
N PHE A 19 2.07 -45.83 -25.37
CA PHE A 19 1.85 -44.74 -24.42
C PHE A 19 2.66 -43.48 -24.78
N LEU A 20 3.94 -43.63 -25.16
CA LEU A 20 4.77 -42.51 -25.62
C LEU A 20 4.20 -41.86 -26.89
N PHE A 21 3.76 -42.67 -27.86
CA PHE A 21 3.12 -42.19 -29.08
C PHE A 21 1.79 -41.51 -28.80
N TYR A 22 0.95 -42.08 -27.93
CA TYR A 22 -0.31 -41.45 -27.53
C TYR A 22 -0.06 -40.11 -26.83
N ASN A 23 0.90 -40.04 -25.91
CA ASN A 23 1.23 -38.83 -25.18
C ASN A 23 1.87 -37.74 -26.07
N GLU A 24 2.71 -38.13 -27.03
CA GLU A 24 3.21 -37.19 -28.04
C GLU A 24 2.13 -36.80 -29.05
N PHE A 25 1.20 -37.70 -29.38
CA PHE A 25 0.07 -37.37 -30.27
C PHE A 25 -0.87 -36.37 -29.60
N THR A 26 -1.26 -36.61 -28.35
CA THR A 26 -2.10 -35.67 -27.58
C THR A 26 -1.39 -34.34 -27.37
N ARG A 27 -0.07 -34.33 -27.15
CA ARG A 27 0.72 -33.09 -27.21
C ARG A 27 0.59 -32.46 -28.58
N VAL A 28 1.07 -33.06 -29.66
CA VAL A 28 1.07 -32.44 -31.00
C VAL A 28 -0.30 -31.86 -31.40
N TRP A 29 -1.40 -32.50 -31.01
CA TRP A 29 -2.76 -32.04 -31.31
C TRP A 29 -3.38 -31.03 -30.32
N LEU A 30 -3.06 -31.10 -29.03
CA LEU A 30 -3.69 -30.27 -27.99
C LEU A 30 -2.71 -29.32 -27.28
N ASP A 31 -1.48 -29.26 -27.75
CA ASP A 31 -0.41 -28.45 -27.19
C ASP A 31 -0.62 -26.97 -27.53
N LYS A 32 -1.19 -26.28 -26.54
CA LYS A 32 -1.32 -24.82 -26.54
C LYS A 32 -0.05 -24.12 -26.06
N ASN A 33 0.97 -24.86 -25.62
CA ASN A 33 2.15 -24.24 -25.03
C ASN A 33 2.90 -23.42 -26.08
N LEU A 34 3.43 -22.29 -25.62
CA LEU A 34 4.28 -21.43 -26.42
C LEU A 34 5.73 -21.90 -26.33
N TYR A 35 6.34 -22.12 -27.50
CA TYR A 35 7.73 -22.54 -27.63
C TYR A 35 8.62 -21.41 -28.13
N ILE A 36 9.88 -21.42 -27.73
CA ILE A 36 10.90 -20.55 -28.32
C ILE A 36 11.63 -21.32 -29.41
N GLY A 37 11.42 -20.90 -30.65
CA GLY A 37 12.05 -21.45 -31.84
C GLY A 37 13.47 -20.94 -32.06
N LYS A 38 13.95 -21.05 -33.30
CA LYS A 38 15.30 -20.61 -33.68
C LYS A 38 15.34 -19.09 -33.87
N PHE A 39 16.44 -18.50 -33.41
CA PHE A 39 16.77 -17.10 -33.65
C PHE A 39 18.02 -17.04 -34.51
N GLU A 40 18.01 -16.18 -35.51
CA GLU A 40 19.20 -15.86 -36.30
C GLU A 40 19.89 -14.66 -35.64
N LEU A 41 21.18 -14.78 -35.31
CA LEU A 41 21.93 -13.69 -34.70
C LEU A 41 22.99 -13.17 -35.67
N VAL A 42 22.87 -11.89 -36.02
CA VAL A 42 23.77 -11.16 -36.92
C VAL A 42 24.48 -10.08 -36.10
N ASP A 43 25.79 -10.22 -35.90
CA ASP A 43 26.63 -9.23 -35.22
C ASP A 43 27.51 -8.53 -36.25
N MET A 44 27.28 -7.23 -36.46
CA MET A 44 28.01 -6.43 -37.47
C MET A 44 28.01 -7.04 -38.88
N GLY A 45 26.95 -7.75 -39.26
CA GLY A 45 26.81 -8.39 -40.57
C GLY A 45 27.30 -9.84 -40.64
N GLU A 46 27.91 -10.36 -39.57
CA GLU A 46 28.34 -11.75 -39.48
C GLU A 46 27.35 -12.60 -38.67
N GLU A 47 26.97 -13.77 -39.20
CA GLU A 47 26.10 -14.71 -38.50
C GLU A 47 26.87 -15.45 -37.39
N LYS A 48 26.41 -15.34 -36.15
CA LYS A 48 27.03 -15.99 -34.99
C LYS A 48 26.16 -17.11 -34.43
N SER A 49 26.32 -18.30 -35.01
CA SER A 49 25.50 -19.48 -34.69
C SER A 49 25.57 -19.96 -33.22
N SER A 50 26.65 -19.70 -32.49
CA SER A 50 26.78 -20.06 -31.06
C SER A 50 25.98 -19.12 -30.15
N GLU A 51 26.08 -17.80 -30.36
CA GLU A 51 25.32 -16.78 -29.61
C GLU A 51 23.82 -16.84 -29.93
N ALA A 52 23.47 -17.20 -31.17
CA ALA A 52 22.10 -17.47 -31.59
C ALA A 52 21.40 -18.54 -30.73
N LYS A 53 22.15 -19.52 -30.20
CA LYS A 53 21.59 -20.59 -29.33
C LYS A 53 21.38 -20.13 -27.89
N SER A 54 22.10 -19.12 -27.39
CA SER A 54 21.94 -18.62 -26.03
C SER A 54 20.75 -17.66 -25.89
N PHE A 55 20.42 -16.90 -26.93
CA PHE A 55 19.34 -15.91 -26.86
C PHE A 55 17.96 -16.50 -26.48
N PRO A 56 17.48 -17.60 -27.10
CA PRO A 56 16.24 -18.26 -26.67
C PRO A 56 16.23 -18.66 -25.20
N ARG A 57 17.36 -19.13 -24.67
CA ARG A 57 17.49 -19.55 -23.27
C ARG A 57 17.41 -18.35 -22.33
N LEU A 58 18.02 -17.21 -22.71
CA LEU A 58 17.91 -15.96 -21.96
C LEU A 58 16.45 -15.49 -21.91
N VAL A 59 15.74 -15.47 -23.05
CA VAL A 59 14.31 -15.09 -23.10
C VAL A 59 13.47 -15.99 -22.19
N ALA A 60 13.63 -17.31 -22.27
CA ALA A 60 12.92 -18.25 -21.40
C ALA A 60 13.24 -18.02 -19.92
N THR A 61 14.51 -17.75 -19.59
CA THR A 61 14.97 -17.51 -18.22
C THR A 61 14.35 -16.24 -17.65
N TYR A 62 14.39 -15.12 -18.38
CA TYR A 62 13.77 -13.88 -17.93
C TYR A 62 12.26 -14.00 -17.83
N HIS A 63 11.61 -14.68 -18.78
CA HIS A 63 10.16 -14.91 -18.72
C HIS A 63 9.77 -15.69 -17.47
N LYS A 64 10.46 -16.81 -17.20
CA LYS A 64 10.24 -17.62 -16.00
C LYS A 64 10.51 -16.82 -14.72
N THR A 65 11.58 -16.03 -14.69
CA THR A 65 11.97 -15.22 -13.54
C THR A 65 10.92 -14.13 -13.26
N LEU A 66 10.48 -13.39 -14.27
CA LEU A 66 9.43 -12.38 -14.14
C LEU A 66 8.12 -13.00 -13.62
N LEU A 67 7.69 -14.13 -14.18
CA LEU A 67 6.50 -14.83 -13.70
C LEU A 67 6.63 -15.36 -12.28
N TYR A 68 7.82 -15.85 -11.92
CA TYR A 68 8.11 -16.28 -10.57
C TYR A 68 7.98 -15.11 -9.58
N LEU A 69 8.64 -13.98 -9.87
CA LEU A 69 8.58 -12.79 -9.04
C LEU A 69 7.14 -12.28 -8.89
N LEU A 70 6.36 -12.26 -9.98
CA LEU A 70 4.96 -11.77 -9.95
C LEU A 70 4.09 -12.65 -9.05
N ARG A 71 4.25 -13.98 -9.15
CA ARG A 71 3.54 -14.94 -8.29
C ARG A 71 3.99 -14.84 -6.84
N GLN A 72 5.29 -14.70 -6.59
CA GLN A 72 5.83 -14.53 -5.25
C GLN A 72 5.27 -13.27 -4.59
N GLU A 73 5.18 -12.16 -5.33
CA GLU A 73 4.59 -10.93 -4.79
C GLU A 73 3.09 -11.08 -4.51
N ALA A 74 2.34 -11.75 -5.39
CA ALA A 74 0.93 -12.05 -5.14
C ALA A 74 0.72 -12.96 -3.91
N GLN A 75 1.61 -13.94 -3.71
CA GLN A 75 1.60 -14.79 -2.51
C GLN A 75 1.92 -13.97 -1.27
N ARG A 76 2.98 -13.15 -1.28
CA ARG A 76 3.36 -12.26 -0.17
C ARG A 76 2.18 -11.40 0.28
N LEU A 77 1.46 -10.83 -0.68
CA LEU A 77 0.27 -10.02 -0.42
C LEU A 77 -0.88 -10.83 0.17
N THR A 78 -1.10 -12.04 -0.31
CA THR A 78 -2.14 -12.96 0.21
C THR A 78 -1.80 -13.40 1.64
N THR A 79 -0.54 -13.72 1.92
CA THR A 79 -0.06 -14.07 3.27
C THR A 79 -0.21 -12.87 4.21
N ALA A 80 0.19 -11.68 3.78
CA ALA A 80 0.00 -10.45 4.55
C ALA A 80 -1.49 -10.17 4.86
N GLN A 81 -2.39 -10.49 3.92
CA GLN A 81 -3.84 -10.36 4.14
C GLN A 81 -4.41 -11.37 5.12
N SER A 82 -3.82 -12.57 5.19
CA SER A 82 -4.32 -13.64 6.05
C SER A 82 -3.93 -13.52 7.52
N GLY A 83 -3.16 -12.49 7.90
CA GLY A 83 -2.67 -12.28 9.27
C GLY A 83 -1.78 -13.42 9.80
N SER A 84 -1.40 -14.38 8.94
CA SER A 84 -0.79 -15.64 9.33
C SER A 84 0.74 -15.63 9.34
N SER A 85 1.36 -14.45 9.52
CA SER A 85 2.80 -14.32 9.75
C SER A 85 3.17 -14.85 11.15
N ALA A 86 3.02 -16.16 11.33
CA ALA A 86 3.64 -16.94 12.38
C ALA A 86 5.14 -16.98 12.12
N ALA A 87 5.91 -16.51 13.10
CA ALA A 87 7.37 -16.53 13.20
C ALA A 87 8.16 -15.38 12.52
N GLY A 88 8.55 -14.42 13.35
CA GLY A 88 9.82 -13.70 13.21
C GLY A 88 9.69 -12.18 13.12
N ASN A 89 10.20 -11.49 14.14
CA ASN A 89 10.40 -10.04 14.25
C ASN A 89 11.35 -9.46 13.18
N VAL A 90 11.16 -9.76 11.90
CA VAL A 90 11.81 -9.01 10.83
C VAL A 90 11.04 -7.71 10.66
N ALA A 91 11.53 -6.67 11.34
CA ALA A 91 11.10 -5.30 11.13
C ALA A 91 11.20 -4.98 9.63
N GLY A 92 10.05 -4.89 8.94
CA GLY A 92 10.04 -4.54 7.51
C GLY A 92 8.93 -5.15 6.65
N ASN A 93 8.12 -6.11 7.14
CA ASN A 93 6.97 -6.60 6.38
C ASN A 93 5.74 -5.71 6.58
N THR A 94 5.79 -4.49 6.04
CA THR A 94 4.63 -3.61 5.96
C THR A 94 3.59 -4.23 5.01
N PRO A 95 2.35 -4.46 5.45
CA PRO A 95 1.28 -4.81 4.54
C PRO A 95 1.01 -3.61 3.63
N LEU A 96 1.41 -3.72 2.37
CA LEU A 96 0.94 -2.83 1.30
C LEU A 96 -0.33 -3.50 0.74
N PRO A 97 -1.54 -2.99 1.00
CA PRO A 97 -2.79 -3.59 0.52
C PRO A 97 -3.04 -3.34 -0.97
N ASP A 98 -2.18 -2.55 -1.62
CA ASP A 98 -2.24 -2.31 -3.05
C ASP A 98 -1.82 -3.59 -3.79
N SER A 99 -2.80 -4.40 -4.19
CA SER A 99 -2.58 -5.65 -4.91
C SER A 99 -1.72 -5.44 -6.15
N THR A 100 -0.59 -6.14 -6.26
CA THR A 100 0.23 -6.14 -7.48
C THR A 100 -0.53 -6.72 -8.64
N PHE A 101 -0.36 -6.09 -9.80
CA PHE A 101 -0.80 -6.66 -11.06
C PHE A 101 -0.29 -8.10 -11.18
N LEU A 102 -1.23 -9.04 -11.24
CA LEU A 102 -0.97 -10.42 -11.59
C LEU A 102 -1.84 -10.77 -12.80
N PRO A 103 -1.25 -11.04 -13.97
CA PRO A 103 -2.01 -11.55 -15.08
C PRO A 103 -2.56 -12.93 -14.72
N LYS A 104 -3.88 -13.13 -14.90
CA LYS A 104 -4.57 -14.35 -14.45
C LYS A 104 -4.08 -15.60 -15.17
N GLU A 105 -3.68 -15.47 -16.43
CA GLU A 105 -3.34 -16.59 -17.31
C GLU A 105 -2.12 -16.23 -18.16
N VAL A 106 -0.93 -16.61 -17.70
CA VAL A 106 0.31 -16.50 -18.49
C VAL A 106 0.94 -17.88 -18.57
N ASP A 107 0.92 -18.44 -19.77
CA ASP A 107 1.47 -19.75 -20.05
C ASP A 107 3.00 -19.73 -19.91
N PRO A 108 3.61 -20.71 -19.24
CA PRO A 108 5.06 -20.80 -19.16
C PRO A 108 5.67 -21.04 -20.55
N LEU A 109 6.78 -20.35 -20.85
CA LEU A 109 7.57 -20.61 -22.05
C LEU A 109 8.35 -21.93 -21.94
N ASN A 110 8.29 -22.73 -23.00
CA ASN A 110 9.08 -23.96 -23.13
C ASN A 110 10.22 -23.77 -24.15
N ILE A 111 11.44 -24.17 -23.78
CA ILE A 111 12.64 -23.99 -24.61
C ILE A 111 12.70 -24.99 -25.78
N ALA A 112 12.03 -26.13 -25.67
CA ALA A 112 12.04 -27.15 -26.71
C ALA A 112 10.62 -27.69 -26.97
N ALA A 113 10.23 -27.70 -28.24
CA ALA A 113 8.99 -28.31 -28.72
C ALA A 113 8.92 -29.83 -28.43
N SER A 114 10.08 -30.48 -28.27
CA SER A 114 10.18 -31.90 -27.95
C SER A 114 11.39 -32.15 -27.05
N LYS A 115 11.22 -32.98 -26.02
CA LYS A 115 12.36 -33.51 -25.23
C LYS A 115 13.30 -34.37 -26.07
N PHE A 116 12.86 -34.80 -27.26
CA PHE A 116 13.62 -35.63 -28.19
C PHE A 116 14.39 -34.83 -29.24
N SER A 117 14.32 -33.48 -29.26
CA SER A 117 15.10 -32.69 -30.21
C SER A 117 16.62 -32.84 -30.00
N GLU A 118 17.04 -33.24 -28.81
CA GLU A 118 18.44 -33.52 -28.47
C GLU A 118 18.84 -34.99 -28.68
N VAL A 119 17.88 -35.89 -28.90
CA VAL A 119 18.14 -37.32 -29.08
C VAL A 119 17.95 -37.67 -30.55
N GLU A 120 19.06 -37.92 -31.24
CA GLU A 120 19.03 -38.40 -32.62
C GLU A 120 18.70 -39.90 -32.63
N LEU A 121 17.41 -40.21 -32.76
CA LEU A 121 16.93 -41.59 -32.89
C LEU A 121 16.91 -41.97 -34.38
N THR A 122 17.90 -42.77 -34.77
CA THR A 122 17.95 -43.43 -36.08
C THR A 122 17.59 -44.90 -35.93
N ILE A 123 16.47 -45.31 -36.54
CA ILE A 123 16.07 -46.71 -36.62
C ILE A 123 16.17 -47.11 -38.08
N GLN A 124 17.11 -48.02 -38.40
CA GLN A 124 17.34 -48.51 -39.77
C GLN A 124 17.59 -47.37 -40.79
N GLY A 125 18.34 -46.34 -40.39
CA GLY A 125 18.65 -45.18 -41.25
C GLY A 125 17.53 -44.15 -41.37
N VAL A 126 16.35 -44.40 -40.77
CA VAL A 126 15.28 -43.41 -40.70
C VAL A 126 15.48 -42.55 -39.44
N ASN A 127 15.72 -41.25 -39.64
CA ASN A 127 15.76 -40.29 -38.55
C ASN A 127 14.32 -40.02 -38.07
N VAL A 128 13.93 -40.70 -36.99
CA VAL A 128 12.57 -40.65 -36.44
C VAL A 128 12.23 -39.22 -36.00
N THR A 129 13.23 -38.46 -35.52
CA THR A 129 13.06 -37.06 -35.10
C THR A 129 12.67 -36.16 -36.27
N GLN A 130 13.30 -36.31 -37.44
CA GLN A 130 12.91 -35.58 -38.66
C GLN A 130 11.52 -35.98 -39.15
N LEU A 131 11.18 -37.27 -39.07
CA LEU A 131 9.85 -37.75 -39.46
C LEU A 131 8.77 -37.15 -38.55
N LEU A 132 8.96 -37.17 -37.24
CA LEU A 132 8.04 -36.57 -36.26
C LEU A 132 7.94 -35.05 -36.43
N ALA A 133 9.05 -34.37 -36.72
CA ALA A 133 9.04 -32.93 -37.00
C ALA A 133 8.21 -32.60 -38.25
N LYS A 134 8.35 -33.39 -39.33
CA LYS A 134 7.54 -33.24 -40.55
C LYS A 134 6.07 -33.53 -40.31
N ILE A 135 5.75 -34.60 -39.57
CA ILE A 135 4.36 -34.93 -39.20
C ILE A 135 3.75 -33.80 -38.38
N ARG A 136 4.50 -33.26 -37.40
CA ARG A 136 4.05 -32.12 -36.59
C ARG A 136 3.76 -30.91 -37.47
N GLN A 137 4.70 -30.51 -38.33
CA GLN A 137 4.53 -29.39 -39.24
C GLN A 137 3.34 -29.56 -40.20
N TRP A 138 3.00 -30.81 -40.56
CA TRP A 138 1.85 -31.12 -41.40
C TRP A 138 0.51 -31.02 -40.64
N VAL A 139 0.47 -31.43 -39.38
CA VAL A 139 -0.75 -31.42 -38.55
C VAL A 139 -1.07 -30.03 -38.04
N SER A 140 -0.08 -29.35 -37.43
CA SER A 140 -0.25 -28.02 -36.86
C SER A 140 1.08 -27.28 -36.89
N THR A 141 1.07 -26.01 -37.31
CA THR A 141 2.26 -25.18 -37.11
C THR A 141 2.47 -25.05 -35.60
N PRO A 142 3.66 -25.37 -35.07
CA PRO A 142 3.91 -25.22 -33.65
C PRO A 142 3.67 -23.75 -33.25
N ASN A 143 3.09 -23.56 -32.08
CA ASN A 143 2.97 -22.24 -31.46
C ASN A 143 4.37 -21.77 -31.04
N GLU A 144 5.15 -21.24 -31.98
CA GLU A 144 6.55 -20.92 -31.80
C GLU A 144 6.86 -19.43 -32.00
N LEU A 145 7.84 -18.97 -31.22
CA LEU A 145 8.50 -17.68 -31.33
C LEU A 145 9.78 -17.83 -32.14
N VAL A 146 9.83 -17.26 -33.32
CA VAL A 146 11.04 -17.20 -34.16
C VAL A 146 11.43 -15.76 -34.38
N GLY A 147 12.69 -15.49 -34.69
CA GLY A 147 13.10 -14.11 -34.89
C GLY A 147 14.53 -13.92 -35.33
N THR A 148 14.91 -12.65 -35.49
CA THR A 148 16.28 -12.23 -35.80
C THR A 148 16.78 -11.27 -34.72
N VAL A 149 18.04 -11.42 -34.33
CA VAL A 149 18.77 -10.56 -33.40
C VAL A 149 19.87 -9.89 -34.18
N GLN A 150 19.79 -8.58 -34.34
CA GLN A 150 20.79 -7.76 -35.01
C GLN A 150 21.52 -6.93 -33.97
N LYS A 151 22.83 -7.14 -33.86
CA LYS A 151 23.71 -6.35 -32.99
C LYS A 151 24.53 -5.38 -33.84
N SER A 152 24.44 -4.11 -33.51
CA SER A 152 25.18 -3.03 -34.14
C SER A 152 25.90 -2.17 -33.09
N SER A 153 26.70 -1.21 -33.54
CA SER A 153 27.34 -0.23 -32.65
C SER A 153 26.33 0.67 -31.91
N SER A 154 25.10 0.79 -32.44
CA SER A 154 24.02 1.59 -31.83
C SER A 154 23.15 0.79 -30.85
N GLY A 155 23.45 -0.49 -30.63
CA GLY A 155 22.72 -1.38 -29.71
C GLY A 155 22.20 -2.65 -30.38
N VAL A 156 21.24 -3.29 -29.72
CA VAL A 156 20.63 -4.55 -30.15
C VAL A 156 19.19 -4.30 -30.61
N ARG A 157 18.88 -4.83 -31.80
CA ARG A 157 17.53 -4.90 -32.36
C ARG A 157 17.10 -6.36 -32.44
N VAL A 158 15.88 -6.66 -32.02
CA VAL A 158 15.27 -7.97 -32.12
C VAL A 158 13.93 -7.84 -32.78
N GLU A 159 13.72 -8.62 -33.83
CA GLU A 159 12.44 -8.77 -34.51
C GLU A 159 11.95 -10.20 -34.28
N VAL A 160 10.84 -10.33 -33.57
CA VAL A 160 10.24 -11.60 -33.18
C VAL A 160 8.91 -11.75 -33.88
N ASN A 161 8.69 -12.90 -34.49
CA ASN A 161 7.43 -13.31 -35.10
C ASN A 161 6.80 -14.44 -34.28
N TRP A 162 5.61 -14.18 -33.76
CA TRP A 162 4.75 -15.11 -33.07
C TRP A 162 3.43 -15.25 -33.86
N LYS A 163 3.42 -16.13 -34.87
CA LYS A 163 2.29 -16.24 -35.81
C LYS A 163 0.93 -16.49 -35.15
N GLN A 164 0.93 -17.27 -34.08
CA GLN A 164 -0.27 -17.59 -33.29
C GLN A 164 -0.46 -16.66 -32.09
N GLY A 165 0.33 -15.58 -32.02
CA GLY A 165 0.19 -14.56 -31.00
C GLY A 165 -1.15 -13.86 -31.07
N PRO A 166 -1.60 -13.29 -29.94
CA PRO A 166 -2.89 -12.64 -29.88
C PRO A 166 -2.89 -11.40 -30.75
N SER A 167 -3.85 -11.36 -31.67
CA SER A 167 -4.08 -10.20 -32.54
C SER A 167 -5.20 -9.30 -32.03
N ARG A 168 -6.00 -9.77 -31.06
CA ARG A 168 -7.13 -9.04 -30.48
C ARG A 168 -7.29 -9.36 -28.99
N THR A 169 -7.82 -8.38 -28.26
CA THR A 169 -8.30 -8.51 -26.87
C THR A 169 -9.59 -9.33 -26.81
N ALA A 170 -10.00 -9.75 -25.61
CA ALA A 170 -11.35 -10.30 -25.37
C ALA A 170 -12.48 -9.34 -25.80
N ALA A 171 -12.23 -8.02 -25.74
CA ALA A 171 -13.15 -6.98 -26.20
C ALA A 171 -13.05 -6.67 -27.71
N GLY A 172 -12.18 -7.37 -28.45
CA GLY A 172 -12.04 -7.24 -29.91
C GLY A 172 -11.08 -6.15 -30.39
N HIS A 173 -10.50 -5.34 -29.49
CA HIS A 173 -9.47 -4.34 -29.85
C HIS A 173 -8.20 -5.02 -30.38
N PRO A 174 -7.54 -4.48 -31.41
CA PRO A 174 -6.31 -5.06 -31.94
C PRO A 174 -5.15 -4.98 -30.93
N ILE A 175 -4.32 -6.02 -30.88
CA ILE A 175 -3.09 -6.10 -30.09
C ILE A 175 -1.94 -6.45 -31.02
N ASP A 176 -0.79 -5.78 -30.87
CA ASP A 176 0.47 -6.18 -31.53
C ASP A 176 1.17 -7.32 -30.78
N GLY A 177 0.48 -8.47 -30.67
CA GLY A 177 1.02 -9.67 -30.04
C GLY A 177 1.72 -10.62 -31.03
N GLN A 178 1.48 -10.45 -32.34
CA GLN A 178 2.04 -11.32 -33.38
C GLN A 178 3.46 -10.95 -33.77
N THR A 179 3.85 -9.69 -33.62
CA THR A 179 5.22 -9.25 -33.87
C THR A 179 5.74 -8.48 -32.67
N LEU A 180 6.94 -8.83 -32.19
CA LEU A 180 7.59 -8.11 -31.10
C LEU A 180 8.86 -7.49 -31.64
N ASN A 181 8.85 -6.17 -31.73
CA ASN A 181 9.99 -5.38 -32.15
C ASN A 181 10.61 -4.73 -30.91
N VAL A 182 11.86 -5.09 -30.63
CA VAL A 182 12.70 -4.52 -29.58
C VAL A 182 13.89 -3.85 -30.25
N SER A 183 14.18 -2.60 -29.93
CA SER A 183 15.29 -1.86 -30.51
C SER A 183 15.95 -0.95 -29.49
N GLY A 184 17.18 -0.52 -29.80
CA GLY A 184 17.94 0.43 -28.99
C GLY A 184 18.40 -0.11 -27.63
N GLN A 185 18.41 -1.43 -27.44
CA GLN A 185 18.86 -2.03 -26.19
C GLN A 185 20.39 -2.05 -26.11
N PRO A 186 20.99 -1.81 -24.93
CA PRO A 186 22.44 -1.71 -24.81
C PRO A 186 23.16 -3.03 -25.10
N ASP A 187 22.51 -4.17 -24.82
CA ASP A 187 23.08 -5.50 -24.95
C ASP A 187 22.00 -6.57 -25.21
N ILE A 188 22.48 -7.79 -25.47
CA ILE A 188 21.65 -8.96 -25.82
C ILE A 188 20.80 -9.41 -24.63
N GLU A 189 21.30 -9.29 -23.40
CA GLU A 189 20.58 -9.69 -22.18
C GLU A 189 19.36 -8.79 -21.97
N LYS A 190 19.55 -7.48 -22.11
CA LYS A 190 18.48 -6.50 -22.01
C LYS A 190 17.46 -6.68 -23.13
N ALA A 191 17.91 -6.93 -24.36
CA ALA A 191 17.01 -7.26 -25.45
C ALA A 191 16.18 -8.52 -25.17
N ALA A 192 16.79 -9.59 -24.62
CA ALA A 192 16.10 -10.81 -24.23
C ALA A 192 15.06 -10.56 -23.12
N PHE A 193 15.39 -9.72 -22.13
CA PHE A 193 14.46 -9.29 -21.08
C PHE A 193 13.23 -8.58 -21.68
N HIS A 194 13.44 -7.65 -22.62
CA HIS A 194 12.33 -6.92 -23.26
C HIS A 194 11.45 -7.83 -24.14
N VAL A 195 12.03 -8.84 -24.80
CA VAL A 195 11.24 -9.87 -25.51
C VAL A 195 10.39 -10.68 -24.53
N ALA A 196 11.01 -11.16 -23.44
CA ALA A 196 10.31 -11.92 -22.39
C ALA A 196 9.17 -11.12 -21.76
N CYS A 197 9.42 -9.85 -21.47
CA CYS A 197 8.40 -8.94 -20.97
C CYS A 197 7.27 -8.70 -21.99
N GLY A 198 7.62 -8.44 -23.26
CA GLY A 198 6.63 -8.23 -24.32
C GLY A 198 5.70 -9.42 -24.51
N LEU A 199 6.21 -10.64 -24.27
CA LEU A 199 5.41 -11.86 -24.25
C LEU A 199 4.42 -11.92 -23.09
N ILE A 200 4.86 -11.62 -21.88
CA ILE A 200 3.99 -11.56 -20.70
C ILE A 200 2.90 -10.51 -20.91
N TRP A 201 3.25 -9.35 -21.48
CA TRP A 201 2.28 -8.32 -21.85
C TRP A 201 1.26 -8.83 -22.87
N ALA A 202 1.73 -9.40 -23.98
CA ALA A 202 0.85 -9.88 -25.05
C ALA A 202 -0.12 -10.94 -24.54
N GLN A 203 0.35 -11.89 -23.73
CA GLN A 203 -0.49 -12.91 -23.09
C GLN A 203 -1.45 -12.27 -22.09
N GLY A 204 -0.97 -11.40 -21.19
CA GLY A 204 -1.80 -10.73 -20.19
C GLY A 204 -2.91 -9.85 -20.79
N ALA A 205 -2.60 -9.12 -21.87
CA ALA A 205 -3.53 -8.19 -22.53
C ALA A 205 -4.71 -8.90 -23.20
N THR A 206 -4.63 -10.21 -23.44
CA THR A 206 -5.80 -10.99 -23.91
C THR A 206 -6.86 -11.16 -22.82
N SER A 207 -6.40 -11.32 -21.58
CA SER A 207 -7.24 -11.68 -20.43
C SER A 207 -7.67 -10.46 -19.59
N ALA A 208 -6.92 -9.36 -19.66
CA ALA A 208 -7.16 -8.16 -18.86
C ALA A 208 -7.29 -6.93 -19.75
N GLU A 209 -8.51 -6.40 -19.86
CA GLU A 209 -8.83 -5.19 -20.64
C GLU A 209 -7.99 -3.98 -20.21
N ASP A 210 -7.78 -3.82 -18.91
CA ASP A 210 -6.94 -2.76 -18.34
C ASP A 210 -5.48 -2.84 -18.82
N LEU A 211 -4.94 -4.04 -19.05
CA LEU A 211 -3.58 -4.21 -19.55
C LEU A 211 -3.50 -3.96 -21.06
N ALA A 212 -4.57 -4.26 -21.80
CA ALA A 212 -4.61 -4.00 -23.23
C ALA A 212 -4.57 -2.50 -23.58
N ALA A 213 -5.03 -1.63 -22.67
CA ALA A 213 -4.91 -0.18 -22.80
C ALA A 213 -3.48 0.32 -22.57
N VAL A 214 -2.61 -0.49 -21.97
CA VAL A 214 -1.22 -0.15 -21.66
C VAL A 214 -0.33 -0.54 -22.83
N SER A 215 0.52 0.38 -23.28
CA SER A 215 1.47 0.06 -24.35
C SER A 215 2.51 -0.97 -23.89
N ARG A 216 2.95 -1.84 -24.82
CA ARG A 216 4.04 -2.81 -24.56
C ARG A 216 5.29 -2.15 -23.98
N ALA A 217 5.68 -0.99 -24.52
CA ALA A 217 6.85 -0.25 -24.07
C ALA A 217 6.71 0.23 -22.62
N GLU A 218 5.53 0.75 -22.26
CA GLU A 218 5.24 1.18 -20.88
C GLU A 218 5.25 0.00 -19.91
N PHE A 219 4.60 -1.11 -20.25
CA PHE A 219 4.62 -2.32 -19.41
C PHE A 219 6.04 -2.84 -19.19
N CYS A 220 6.89 -2.83 -20.21
CA CYS A 220 8.27 -3.29 -20.06
C CYS A 220 9.18 -2.32 -19.33
N GLY A 221 8.96 -1.01 -19.48
CA GLY A 221 9.59 -0.02 -18.62
C GLY A 221 9.21 -0.24 -17.15
N TRP A 222 7.94 -0.49 -16.87
CA TRP A 222 7.48 -0.84 -15.52
C TRP A 222 8.13 -2.12 -15.01
N ALA A 223 8.16 -3.20 -15.79
CA ALA A 223 8.72 -4.48 -15.37
C ALA A 223 10.22 -4.38 -15.05
N GLU A 224 10.97 -3.58 -15.82
CA GLU A 224 12.37 -3.24 -15.53
C GLU A 224 12.51 -2.49 -14.20
N GLY A 225 11.72 -1.44 -14.01
CA GLY A 225 11.76 -0.67 -12.76
C GLY A 225 11.37 -1.52 -11.55
N TRP A 226 10.36 -2.38 -11.72
CA TRP A 226 9.82 -3.23 -10.68
C TRP A 226 10.81 -4.32 -10.25
N THR A 227 11.48 -4.99 -11.21
CA THR A 227 12.53 -5.96 -10.88
C THR A 227 13.70 -5.32 -10.13
N THR A 228 14.08 -4.09 -10.50
CA THR A 228 15.09 -3.31 -9.76
C THR A 228 14.61 -2.98 -8.35
N TYR A 229 13.34 -2.59 -8.18
CA TYR A 229 12.76 -2.33 -6.86
C TYR A 229 12.74 -3.57 -5.97
N ILE A 230 12.39 -4.75 -6.49
CA ILE A 230 12.38 -5.99 -5.71
C ILE A 230 13.78 -6.29 -5.15
N ASP A 231 14.83 -6.17 -5.96
CA ASP A 231 16.23 -6.34 -5.51
C ASP A 231 16.60 -5.29 -4.45
N LEU A 232 16.24 -4.02 -4.64
CA LEU A 232 16.49 -2.97 -3.64
C LEU A 232 15.76 -3.27 -2.32
N ARG A 233 14.51 -3.74 -2.38
CA ARG A 233 13.70 -4.08 -1.20
C ARG A 233 14.26 -5.26 -0.43
N GLU A 234 14.75 -6.28 -1.12
CA GLU A 234 15.41 -7.42 -0.47
C GLU A 234 16.69 -6.98 0.24
N ARG A 235 17.47 -6.07 -0.37
CA ARG A 235 18.65 -5.48 0.26
C ARG A 235 18.30 -4.57 1.44
N SER A 236 17.23 -3.80 1.36
CA SER A 236 16.80 -2.93 2.47
C SER A 236 16.34 -3.72 3.69
N ALA A 237 15.82 -4.94 3.49
CA ALA A 237 15.42 -5.83 4.57
C ALA A 237 16.61 -6.45 5.35
N THR A 238 17.84 -6.24 4.88
CA THR A 238 19.05 -6.66 5.62
C THR A 238 19.31 -5.73 6.82
N LEU A 239 20.01 -6.22 7.84
CA LEU A 239 20.35 -5.45 9.05
C LEU A 239 21.12 -4.14 8.75
N SER A 240 21.87 -4.10 7.65
CA SER A 240 22.63 -2.94 7.20
C SER A 240 21.78 -1.88 6.48
N GLY A 241 20.53 -2.20 6.13
CA GLY A 241 19.71 -1.36 5.27
C GLY A 241 20.31 -1.16 3.87
N LEU A 242 19.93 -0.06 3.20
CA LEU A 242 20.44 0.29 1.87
C LEU A 242 21.83 0.94 1.95
N GLY A 243 22.82 0.34 1.29
CA GLY A 243 24.14 0.95 1.07
C GLY A 243 24.11 2.14 0.09
N ALA A 244 25.21 2.88 0.00
CA ALA A 244 25.34 4.06 -0.87
C ALA A 244 25.04 3.75 -2.35
N ASP A 245 25.53 2.61 -2.86
CA ASP A 245 25.28 2.18 -4.24
C ASP A 245 23.80 1.86 -4.48
N SER A 246 23.13 1.25 -3.51
CA SER A 246 21.69 0.97 -3.59
C SER A 246 20.86 2.25 -3.53
N ILE A 247 21.28 3.25 -2.76
CA ILE A 247 20.65 4.58 -2.74
C ILE A 247 20.81 5.26 -4.10
N GLU A 248 21.96 5.15 -4.75
CA GLU A 248 22.17 5.72 -6.09
C GLU A 248 21.32 5.00 -7.15
N THR A 249 21.23 3.66 -7.09
CA THR A 249 20.33 2.88 -7.95
C THR A 249 18.87 3.26 -7.74
N MET A 250 18.45 3.48 -6.49
CA MET A 250 17.10 3.95 -6.15
C MET A 250 16.81 5.35 -6.72
N LYS A 251 17.77 6.28 -6.67
CA LYS A 251 17.63 7.61 -7.29
C LYS A 251 17.48 7.52 -8.81
N LYS A 252 18.28 6.67 -9.47
CA LYS A 252 18.17 6.41 -10.91
C LYS A 252 16.81 5.81 -11.27
N LEU A 253 16.35 4.84 -10.48
CA LEU A 253 15.04 4.23 -10.65
C LEU A 253 13.91 5.27 -10.47
N ARG A 254 13.98 6.12 -9.45
CA ARG A 254 13.01 7.22 -9.25
C ARG A 254 13.00 8.18 -10.43
N ALA A 255 14.17 8.60 -10.93
CA ALA A 255 14.26 9.48 -12.10
C ALA A 255 13.67 8.82 -13.36
N PHE A 256 13.87 7.52 -13.53
CA PHE A 256 13.26 6.74 -14.60
C PHE A 256 11.72 6.72 -14.48
N LEU A 257 11.17 6.43 -13.30
CA LEU A 257 9.72 6.42 -13.06
C LEU A 257 9.09 7.81 -13.20
N ASN A 258 9.80 8.88 -12.81
CA ASN A 258 9.36 10.24 -13.07
C ASN A 258 9.16 10.48 -14.56
N ARG A 259 10.13 10.12 -15.40
CA ARG A 259 10.00 10.26 -16.86
C ARG A 259 8.82 9.47 -17.43
N MET A 260 8.54 8.27 -16.90
CA MET A 260 7.36 7.50 -17.31
C MET A 260 6.06 8.23 -16.95
N VAL A 261 5.95 8.74 -15.72
CA VAL A 261 4.77 9.49 -15.28
C VAL A 261 4.60 10.80 -16.05
N ASP A 262 5.69 11.54 -16.29
CA ASP A 262 5.67 12.78 -17.06
C ASP A 262 5.30 12.52 -18.54
N GLY A 263 5.68 11.34 -19.05
CA GLY A 263 5.22 10.77 -20.32
C GLY A 263 3.75 10.34 -20.34
N SER A 264 2.97 10.69 -19.32
CA SER A 264 1.55 10.35 -19.17
C SER A 264 1.27 8.86 -19.05
N ALA A 265 2.05 8.15 -18.21
CA ALA A 265 1.85 6.74 -17.89
C ALA A 265 0.35 6.39 -17.69
N THR A 266 -0.11 5.42 -18.45
CA THR A 266 -1.47 4.87 -18.45
C THR A 266 -1.61 3.65 -17.54
N PHE A 267 -0.48 3.03 -17.17
CA PHE A 267 -0.44 1.85 -16.34
C PHE A 267 -0.43 2.23 -14.85
N PRO A 268 -1.47 1.90 -14.07
CA PRO A 268 -1.56 2.31 -12.67
C PRO A 268 -0.35 1.88 -11.83
N GLU A 269 0.21 0.70 -12.14
CA GLU A 269 1.32 0.11 -11.41
C GLU A 269 2.60 0.96 -11.47
N VAL A 270 2.75 1.87 -12.43
CA VAL A 270 3.86 2.82 -12.51
C VAL A 270 3.81 3.81 -11.34
N TYR A 271 2.62 4.35 -11.05
CA TYR A 271 2.43 5.28 -9.93
C TYR A 271 2.67 4.55 -8.61
N ARG A 272 2.10 3.36 -8.45
CA ARG A 272 2.33 2.55 -7.25
C ARG A 272 3.81 2.27 -7.04
N LEU A 273 4.51 1.80 -8.08
CA LEU A 273 5.94 1.52 -8.01
C LEU A 273 6.75 2.77 -7.66
N ARG A 274 6.37 3.95 -8.17
CA ARG A 274 7.05 5.20 -7.82
C ARG A 274 6.86 5.57 -6.35
N ALA A 275 5.65 5.37 -5.80
CA ALA A 275 5.40 5.51 -4.37
C ALA A 275 6.22 4.49 -3.57
N ASP A 276 6.22 3.21 -3.96
CA ASP A 276 7.00 2.14 -3.31
C ASP A 276 8.50 2.48 -3.25
N VAL A 277 9.06 3.01 -4.34
CA VAL A 277 10.48 3.42 -4.42
C VAL A 277 10.78 4.60 -3.50
N ILE A 278 9.85 5.55 -3.36
CA ILE A 278 10.00 6.68 -2.42
C ILE A 278 9.90 6.20 -0.98
N GLU A 279 8.95 5.30 -0.69
CA GLU A 279 8.76 4.69 0.63
C GLU A 279 10.01 3.90 1.05
N LEU A 280 10.73 3.28 0.10
CA LEU A 280 11.97 2.57 0.38
C LEU A 280 13.14 3.46 0.86
N LEU A 281 13.06 4.79 0.70
CA LEU A 281 14.08 5.70 1.20
C LEU A 281 14.22 5.58 2.73
N PRO A 282 15.44 5.67 3.29
CA PRO A 282 15.61 5.85 4.71
C PRO A 282 14.83 7.08 5.19
N PRO A 283 14.13 7.03 6.35
CA PRO A 283 13.33 8.15 6.84
C PRO A 283 14.11 9.46 6.81
N GLU A 284 15.39 9.44 7.17
CA GLU A 284 16.28 10.61 7.24
C GLU A 284 16.59 11.26 5.89
N GLN A 285 16.22 10.61 4.78
CA GLN A 285 16.40 11.11 3.42
C GLN A 285 15.08 11.49 2.76
N LYS A 286 13.93 11.19 3.38
CA LYS A 286 12.62 11.55 2.86
C LYS A 286 12.35 13.03 3.12
N THR A 287 12.21 13.80 2.05
CA THR A 287 11.74 15.19 2.11
C THR A 287 10.21 15.24 2.18
N GLU A 288 9.65 16.37 2.59
CA GLU A 288 8.17 16.54 2.56
C GLU A 288 7.61 16.39 1.14
N GLN A 289 8.36 16.84 0.12
CA GLN A 289 7.99 16.68 -1.29
C GLN A 289 7.93 15.21 -1.70
N ASP A 290 8.83 14.37 -1.16
CA ASP A 290 8.83 12.93 -1.43
C ASP A 290 7.58 12.28 -0.87
N LEU A 291 7.25 12.59 0.39
CA LEU A 291 6.04 12.09 1.04
C LEU A 291 4.79 12.49 0.27
N ALA A 292 4.72 13.75 -0.17
CA ALA A 292 3.64 14.24 -0.99
C ALA A 292 3.54 13.56 -2.35
N GLN A 293 4.67 13.34 -3.02
CA GLN A 293 4.69 12.64 -4.28
C GLN A 293 4.20 11.19 -4.13
N ALA A 294 4.69 10.45 -3.12
CA ALA A 294 4.24 9.09 -2.85
C ALA A 294 2.73 9.03 -2.56
N GLN A 295 2.22 9.98 -1.78
CA GLN A 295 0.78 10.10 -1.50
C GLN A 295 -0.06 10.41 -2.75
N GLY A 296 0.39 11.37 -3.57
CA GLY A 296 -0.27 11.69 -4.84
C GLY A 296 -0.30 10.48 -5.77
N ASP A 297 0.78 9.71 -5.81
CA ASP A 297 0.89 8.49 -6.60
C ASP A 297 -0.01 7.36 -6.13
N ARG A 298 -0.11 7.12 -4.82
CA ARG A 298 -1.06 6.13 -4.24
C ARG A 298 -2.50 6.50 -4.55
N THR A 299 -2.83 7.78 -4.41
CA THR A 299 -4.16 8.30 -4.75
C THR A 299 -4.46 8.08 -6.23
N LYS A 300 -3.50 8.39 -7.11
CA LYS A 300 -3.63 8.19 -8.55
C LYS A 300 -3.70 6.72 -8.95
N TYR A 301 -2.97 5.85 -8.26
CA TYR A 301 -3.08 4.41 -8.42
C TYR A 301 -4.49 3.91 -8.06
N ALA A 302 -4.99 4.25 -6.86
CA ALA A 302 -6.31 3.84 -6.39
C ALA A 302 -7.41 4.30 -7.36
N LEU A 303 -7.33 5.57 -7.79
CA LEU A 303 -8.15 6.17 -8.85
C LEU A 303 -8.29 5.29 -10.08
N MET A 304 -7.16 4.92 -10.65
CA MET A 304 -7.11 4.21 -11.92
C MET A 304 -7.52 2.74 -11.76
N LYS A 305 -7.52 2.19 -10.53
CA LYS A 305 -7.97 0.82 -10.24
C LYS A 305 -9.45 0.72 -9.91
N THR A 306 -10.02 1.69 -9.19
CA THR A 306 -11.42 1.63 -8.74
C THR A 306 -12.43 2.09 -9.78
N GLN A 307 -11.99 2.81 -10.81
CA GLN A 307 -12.89 3.41 -11.79
C GLN A 307 -13.07 2.56 -13.05
N THR A 308 -14.31 2.49 -13.52
CA THR A 308 -14.67 1.88 -14.81
C THR A 308 -14.00 2.62 -15.98
N PRO A 309 -13.79 1.96 -17.14
CA PRO A 309 -13.10 2.56 -18.29
C PRO A 309 -13.65 3.93 -18.75
N SER A 310 -14.95 4.17 -18.61
CA SER A 310 -15.58 5.46 -18.95
C SER A 310 -15.20 6.60 -18.01
N ALA A 311 -14.92 6.30 -16.73
CA ALA A 311 -14.47 7.29 -15.75
C ALA A 311 -12.96 7.58 -15.87
N LYS A 312 -12.14 6.60 -16.31
CA LYS A 312 -10.72 6.81 -16.64
C LYS A 312 -10.53 7.88 -17.73
N ALA A 313 -11.38 7.88 -18.76
CA ALA A 313 -11.37 8.88 -19.83
C ALA A 313 -11.78 10.29 -19.34
N ALA A 314 -12.71 10.38 -18.40
CA ALA A 314 -13.14 11.65 -17.81
C ALA A 314 -12.05 12.28 -16.91
N LEU A 315 -11.24 11.45 -16.24
CA LEU A 315 -10.13 11.90 -15.41
C LEU A 315 -8.94 12.40 -16.24
N ALA A 316 -8.62 11.71 -17.34
CA ALA A 316 -7.62 12.18 -18.31
C ALA A 316 -8.01 13.54 -18.92
N ALA A 317 -9.31 13.81 -19.03
CA ALA A 317 -9.86 15.05 -19.56
C ALA A 317 -9.99 16.21 -18.55
N ARG A 318 -9.86 15.97 -17.23
CA ARG A 318 -10.10 17.01 -16.20
C ARG A 318 -8.92 17.17 -15.26
N LYS A 319 -8.12 18.21 -15.54
CA LYS A 319 -6.96 18.61 -14.73
C LYS A 319 -7.27 19.38 -13.44
N THR A 320 -8.52 19.72 -13.09
CA THR A 320 -8.77 20.56 -11.91
C THR A 320 -10.10 20.33 -11.18
N GLY A 321 -10.04 20.53 -9.87
CA GLY A 321 -11.16 20.91 -9.01
C GLY A 321 -11.83 19.75 -8.29
N HIS A 322 -13.04 19.39 -8.73
CA HIS A 322 -14.00 18.70 -7.86
C HIS A 322 -13.92 17.17 -7.88
N GLU A 323 -13.70 16.54 -9.04
CA GLU A 323 -13.64 15.07 -9.14
C GLU A 323 -12.41 14.50 -8.42
N ALA A 324 -11.27 15.19 -8.51
CA ALA A 324 -10.05 14.82 -7.78
C ALA A 324 -10.28 14.85 -6.25
N PHE A 325 -11.06 15.81 -5.76
CA PHE A 325 -11.43 15.89 -4.35
C PHE A 325 -12.34 14.74 -3.91
N LYS A 326 -13.39 14.45 -4.69
CA LYS A 326 -14.30 13.33 -4.42
C LYS A 326 -13.55 12.02 -4.30
N VAL A 327 -12.61 11.81 -5.20
CA VAL A 327 -11.75 10.64 -5.20
C VAL A 327 -10.84 10.60 -3.99
N MET A 328 -10.17 11.71 -3.64
CA MET A 328 -9.31 11.74 -2.46
C MET A 328 -10.10 11.38 -1.20
N ALA A 329 -11.34 11.88 -1.09
CA ALA A 329 -12.26 11.51 -0.03
C ALA A 329 -12.67 10.02 -0.08
N GLN A 330 -12.83 9.41 -1.25
CA GLN A 330 -13.10 7.97 -1.38
C GLN A 330 -11.89 7.10 -1.02
N ALA A 331 -10.70 7.53 -1.43
CA ALA A 331 -9.44 6.85 -1.12
C ALA A 331 -9.13 6.95 0.38
N ARG A 332 -9.55 8.04 1.03
CA ARG A 332 -9.29 8.34 2.45
C ARG A 332 -10.55 8.90 3.12
N PRO A 333 -11.50 8.01 3.42
CA PRO A 333 -12.83 8.39 3.86
C PRO A 333 -12.84 8.88 5.31
N ALA A 334 -13.86 9.64 5.66
CA ALA A 334 -14.26 9.85 7.04
C ALA A 334 -15.53 9.02 7.28
N LEU A 335 -15.35 7.82 7.81
CA LEU A 335 -16.39 6.80 7.94
C LEU A 335 -17.17 7.02 9.23
N ARG A 336 -18.48 7.18 9.14
CA ARG A 336 -19.35 7.31 10.31
C ARG A 336 -19.31 6.06 11.17
N LEU A 337 -19.25 6.29 12.48
CA LEU A 337 -19.33 5.26 13.49
C LEU A 337 -20.69 5.32 14.19
N GLN A 338 -21.21 4.16 14.54
CA GLN A 338 -22.31 4.00 15.47
C GLN A 338 -21.89 2.97 16.52
N GLY A 339 -21.69 3.41 17.76
CA GLY A 339 -20.98 2.65 18.78
C GLY A 339 -19.55 2.34 18.33
N ASP A 340 -19.26 1.07 18.10
CA ASP A 340 -17.96 0.54 17.65
C ASP A 340 -17.96 0.03 16.20
N ALA A 341 -19.09 0.18 15.50
CA ALA A 341 -19.30 -0.28 14.13
C ALA A 341 -19.22 0.87 13.12
N ILE A 342 -18.64 0.58 11.95
CA ILE A 342 -18.69 1.46 10.78
C ILE A 342 -20.04 1.25 10.08
N ILE A 343 -20.81 2.34 9.91
CA ILE A 343 -22.12 2.28 9.23
C ILE A 343 -22.04 2.67 7.74
N ASP A 344 -20.95 3.33 7.34
CA ASP A 344 -20.75 3.74 5.96
C ASP A 344 -20.27 2.59 5.08
N PRO A 345 -20.66 2.56 3.80
CA PRO A 345 -20.17 1.56 2.86
C PRO A 345 -18.67 1.74 2.63
N LEU A 346 -17.91 0.67 2.87
CA LEU A 346 -16.48 0.64 2.58
C LEU A 346 -16.23 0.44 1.07
N SER A 347 -15.20 1.11 0.54
CA SER A 347 -14.63 0.75 -0.76
C SER A 347 -13.99 -0.63 -0.68
N ASP A 348 -13.82 -1.32 -1.82
CA ASP A 348 -13.24 -2.66 -1.80
C ASP A 348 -11.80 -2.66 -1.27
N THR A 349 -11.04 -1.59 -1.53
CA THR A 349 -9.73 -1.36 -0.93
C THR A 349 -9.82 -1.32 0.60
N TRP A 350 -10.69 -0.49 1.18
CA TRP A 350 -10.82 -0.41 2.63
C TRP A 350 -11.45 -1.65 3.26
N LYS A 351 -12.37 -2.34 2.57
CA LYS A 351 -12.84 -3.67 3.02
C LYS A 351 -11.66 -4.62 3.15
N GLN A 352 -10.75 -4.62 2.18
CA GLN A 352 -9.57 -5.48 2.19
C GLN A 352 -8.60 -5.10 3.31
N VAL A 353 -8.27 -3.81 3.46
CA VAL A 353 -7.39 -3.33 4.55
C VAL A 353 -7.98 -3.65 5.92
N MET A 354 -9.27 -3.38 6.13
CA MET A 354 -9.90 -3.59 7.43
C MET A 354 -10.06 -5.08 7.73
N LYS A 355 -10.44 -5.91 6.74
CA LYS A 355 -10.60 -7.37 6.91
C LYS A 355 -9.29 -8.09 7.16
N SER A 356 -8.19 -7.65 6.54
CA SER A 356 -6.87 -8.26 6.80
C SER A 356 -6.33 -7.91 8.17
N THR A 357 -6.74 -6.78 8.71
CA THR A 357 -6.14 -6.22 9.93
C THR A 357 -6.96 -6.53 11.17
N ARG A 358 -8.29 -6.71 11.05
CA ARG A 358 -9.17 -6.95 12.21
C ARG A 358 -10.37 -7.84 11.94
N SER A 359 -10.72 -8.63 12.95
CA SER A 359 -12.03 -9.27 13.12
C SER A 359 -12.90 -8.59 14.19
N GLU A 360 -12.32 -7.69 14.99
CA GLU A 360 -12.95 -7.05 16.15
C GLU A 360 -13.43 -5.62 15.87
N PRO A 361 -14.43 -5.13 16.61
CA PRO A 361 -14.96 -3.77 16.45
C PRO A 361 -14.01 -2.69 16.98
N PHE A 362 -14.19 -1.43 16.56
CA PHE A 362 -13.27 -0.32 16.84
C PHE A 362 -13.43 0.23 18.26
N THR A 363 -12.88 -0.49 19.25
CA THR A 363 -13.09 -0.17 20.68
C THR A 363 -12.70 1.25 21.08
N ILE A 364 -11.72 1.84 20.40
CA ILE A 364 -11.28 3.23 20.61
C ILE A 364 -12.42 4.24 20.41
N SER A 365 -13.44 3.92 19.61
CA SER A 365 -14.60 4.79 19.42
C SER A 365 -15.38 5.05 20.71
N ARG A 366 -15.40 4.08 21.63
CA ARG A 366 -16.09 4.20 22.93
C ARG A 366 -15.29 5.02 23.94
N ALA A 367 -13.97 5.07 23.75
CA ALA A 367 -13.05 5.86 24.55
C ALA A 367 -12.92 7.32 24.06
N THR A 368 -13.49 7.64 22.89
CA THR A 368 -13.29 8.93 22.22
C THR A 368 -14.59 9.72 22.19
N GLY A 369 -14.51 11.00 22.57
CA GLY A 369 -15.66 11.89 22.66
C GLY A 369 -15.38 13.30 22.14
N SER A 370 -16.44 14.11 22.11
CA SER A 370 -16.40 15.51 21.71
C SER A 370 -16.34 16.39 22.95
N LEU A 371 -15.38 17.31 22.97
CA LEU A 371 -15.22 18.34 24.00
C LEU A 371 -15.69 19.68 23.45
N SER A 372 -16.53 20.34 24.22
CA SER A 372 -17.13 21.63 23.92
C SER A 372 -16.72 22.66 24.98
N ILE A 373 -16.00 23.69 24.54
CA ILE A 373 -15.42 24.74 25.38
C ILE A 373 -16.05 26.09 24.98
N PRO A 374 -16.77 26.80 25.86
CA PRO A 374 -17.30 28.13 25.58
C PRO A 374 -16.16 29.10 25.26
N ILE A 375 -16.36 29.93 24.25
CA ILE A 375 -15.43 31.01 23.94
C ILE A 375 -15.76 32.19 24.86
N ILE A 376 -14.84 32.51 25.78
CA ILE A 376 -14.99 33.63 26.70
C ILE A 376 -15.12 34.93 25.90
N ASP A 377 -16.04 35.79 26.33
CA ASP A 377 -16.37 37.08 25.70
C ASP A 377 -16.92 36.99 24.26
N ASP A 378 -17.39 35.81 23.82
CA ASP A 378 -18.08 35.69 22.55
C ASP A 378 -19.55 36.12 22.67
N PRO A 379 -19.97 37.24 22.05
CA PRO A 379 -21.34 37.74 22.14
C PRO A 379 -22.38 36.79 21.50
N GLN A 380 -21.93 35.79 20.75
CA GLN A 380 -22.78 34.78 20.11
C GLN A 380 -22.83 33.46 20.89
N ASP A 381 -22.23 33.39 22.08
CA ASP A 381 -22.13 32.17 22.91
C ASP A 381 -21.60 30.96 22.11
N ARG A 382 -20.65 31.21 21.21
CA ARG A 382 -20.09 30.15 20.38
C ARG A 382 -19.21 29.26 21.26
N LYS A 383 -19.32 27.96 21.01
CA LYS A 383 -18.46 26.95 21.61
C LYS A 383 -17.39 26.50 20.62
N ALA A 384 -16.16 26.36 21.11
CA ALA A 384 -15.09 25.69 20.41
C ALA A 384 -15.26 24.17 20.58
N TYR A 385 -15.20 23.44 19.46
CA TYR A 385 -15.29 21.98 19.44
C TYR A 385 -13.92 21.37 19.16
N GLN A 386 -13.56 20.38 19.97
CA GLN A 386 -12.38 19.55 19.76
C GLN A 386 -12.67 18.11 20.18
N THR A 387 -11.83 17.17 19.76
CA THR A 387 -11.96 15.77 20.15
C THR A 387 -11.10 15.51 21.39
N ALA A 388 -11.55 14.66 22.30
CA ALA A 388 -10.76 14.17 23.43
C ALA A 388 -11.00 12.68 23.64
N PHE A 389 -10.10 11.99 24.35
CA PHE A 389 -10.25 10.56 24.62
C PHE A 389 -9.81 10.18 26.03
N ALA A 390 -10.47 9.17 26.60
CA ALA A 390 -10.20 8.68 27.94
C ALA A 390 -8.86 7.94 28.00
N VAL A 391 -8.00 8.36 28.94
CA VAL A 391 -6.66 7.77 29.16
C VAL A 391 -6.50 7.14 30.55
N ALA A 392 -7.40 7.47 31.48
CA ALA A 392 -7.55 6.83 32.78
C ALA A 392 -8.99 7.03 33.29
N PRO A 393 -9.42 6.40 34.39
CA PRO A 393 -10.71 6.70 35.01
C PRO A 393 -10.86 8.19 35.28
N ASN A 394 -11.99 8.78 34.85
CA ASN A 394 -12.28 10.22 34.89
C ASN A 394 -11.29 11.16 34.16
N ILE A 395 -10.27 10.66 33.46
CA ILE A 395 -9.26 11.52 32.81
C ILE A 395 -9.34 11.41 31.30
N ILE A 396 -9.49 12.55 30.64
CA ILE A 396 -9.43 12.67 29.18
C ILE A 396 -8.20 13.47 28.75
N MET A 397 -7.69 13.11 27.58
CA MET A 397 -6.56 13.77 26.91
C MET A 397 -7.05 14.50 25.66
N THR A 398 -6.51 15.69 25.42
CA THR A 398 -6.80 16.52 24.23
C THR A 398 -5.64 17.46 23.92
N VAL A 399 -5.78 18.29 22.89
CA VAL A 399 -4.88 19.41 22.60
C VAL A 399 -5.21 20.65 23.42
N GLY A 400 -4.18 21.47 23.68
CA GLY A 400 -4.27 22.68 24.50
C GLY A 400 -4.78 23.93 23.77
N HIS A 401 -4.90 23.91 22.44
CA HIS A 401 -5.10 25.10 21.61
C HIS A 401 -6.42 25.88 21.82
N LYS A 402 -7.42 25.29 22.49
CA LYS A 402 -8.69 25.94 22.86
C LYS A 402 -8.82 26.17 24.36
N ILE A 403 -7.80 25.81 25.14
CA ILE A 403 -7.75 26.07 26.57
C ILE A 403 -7.45 27.58 26.75
N PRO A 404 -8.21 28.31 27.58
CA PRO A 404 -7.95 29.72 27.86
C PRO A 404 -6.53 29.94 28.36
N ARG A 405 -5.88 31.01 27.89
CA ARG A 405 -4.44 31.25 28.12
C ARG A 405 -4.08 31.35 29.60
N GLU A 406 -4.99 31.90 30.41
CA GLU A 406 -4.87 32.04 31.85
C GLU A 406 -4.83 30.70 32.60
N MET A 407 -5.27 29.61 31.96
CA MET A 407 -5.27 28.25 32.49
C MET A 407 -4.08 27.40 31.99
N LEU A 408 -3.21 27.94 31.13
CA LEU A 408 -2.05 27.24 30.60
C LEU A 408 -0.83 27.36 31.53
N GLY A 409 0.02 26.33 31.53
CA GLY A 409 1.32 26.35 32.20
C GLY A 409 1.30 26.13 33.71
N HIS A 410 0.14 25.87 34.31
CA HIS A 410 0.04 25.53 35.73
C HIS A 410 0.47 24.08 35.96
N GLU A 411 1.38 23.86 36.92
CA GLU A 411 1.80 22.51 37.33
C GLU A 411 0.83 21.86 38.33
N SER A 412 -0.04 22.65 38.94
CA SER A 412 -1.08 22.19 39.87
C SER A 412 -2.45 22.21 39.19
N PRO A 413 -3.36 21.27 39.52
CA PRO A 413 -4.66 21.25 38.88
C PRO A 413 -5.49 22.50 39.16
N VAL A 414 -6.11 23.04 38.11
CA VAL A 414 -6.98 24.22 38.16
C VAL A 414 -8.43 23.77 38.14
N SER A 415 -9.20 24.14 39.17
CA SER A 415 -10.64 23.86 39.20
C SER A 415 -11.39 24.74 38.21
N LEU A 416 -12.29 24.12 37.44
CA LEU A 416 -13.20 24.84 36.57
C LEU A 416 -14.50 25.15 37.33
N PRO A 417 -15.14 26.30 37.07
CA PRO A 417 -16.48 26.56 37.56
C PRO A 417 -17.44 25.49 37.00
N ALA A 418 -18.39 25.04 37.82
CA ALA A 418 -19.20 23.83 37.63
C ALA A 418 -20.03 23.73 36.32
N GLN A 419 -20.01 24.74 35.45
CA GLN A 419 -20.83 24.82 34.24
C GLN A 419 -20.07 25.24 32.98
N SER A 420 -18.73 25.25 32.97
CA SER A 420 -18.05 25.77 31.79
C SER A 420 -17.99 24.77 30.65
N TRP A 421 -17.47 23.55 30.83
CA TRP A 421 -17.11 22.69 29.70
C TRP A 421 -17.84 21.35 29.72
N GLU A 422 -18.23 20.90 28.54
CA GLU A 422 -19.05 19.71 28.32
C GLU A 422 -18.29 18.70 27.46
N PHE A 423 -18.37 17.43 27.84
CA PHE A 423 -17.77 16.33 27.10
C PHE A 423 -18.81 15.22 26.91
N THR A 424 -18.86 14.60 25.73
CA THR A 424 -19.77 13.49 25.46
C THR A 424 -19.08 12.43 24.60
N PHE A 425 -19.32 11.16 24.94
CA PHE A 425 -18.88 10.01 24.14
C PHE A 425 -19.86 9.66 23.01
N ASP A 426 -20.97 10.38 22.87
CA ASP A 426 -22.02 10.04 21.91
C ASP A 426 -21.55 10.18 20.47
N ASP A 427 -22.16 9.40 19.58
CA ASP A 427 -21.83 9.44 18.16
C ASP A 427 -22.24 10.77 17.50
N ASN A 428 -23.19 11.52 18.08
CA ASN A 428 -23.59 12.86 17.61
C ASN A 428 -23.42 13.90 18.71
N ALA A 429 -22.35 14.70 18.62
CA ALA A 429 -22.02 15.69 19.64
C ALA A 429 -22.96 16.90 19.69
N ARG A 430 -23.77 17.15 18.65
CA ARG A 430 -24.74 18.27 18.63
C ARG A 430 -26.02 17.97 19.38
N SER A 431 -26.36 16.70 19.49
CA SER A 431 -27.59 16.23 20.13
C SER A 431 -27.26 14.94 20.88
N PRO A 432 -26.47 15.03 21.96
CA PRO A 432 -26.16 13.87 22.77
C PRO A 432 -27.46 13.27 23.31
N MET A 433 -27.63 11.96 23.13
CA MET A 433 -28.74 11.16 23.63
C MET A 433 -28.44 10.52 24.99
N GLU A 434 -27.17 10.30 25.32
CA GLU A 434 -26.74 9.74 26.60
C GLU A 434 -26.32 10.84 27.60
N HIS A 435 -25.23 10.61 28.33
CA HIS A 435 -24.75 11.49 29.38
C HIS A 435 -23.75 12.52 28.84
N VAL A 436 -23.98 13.78 29.22
CA VAL A 436 -22.98 14.84 29.10
C VAL A 436 -22.18 14.87 30.39
N HIS A 437 -20.87 14.72 30.26
CA HIS A 437 -19.92 14.85 31.36
C HIS A 437 -19.46 16.30 31.48
N HIS A 438 -19.35 16.78 32.71
CA HIS A 438 -18.77 18.09 32.98
C HIS A 438 -17.28 17.95 33.27
N VAL A 439 -16.47 18.83 32.68
CA VAL A 439 -15.05 18.94 33.04
C VAL A 439 -14.95 19.69 34.36
N THR A 440 -14.39 19.03 35.38
CA THR A 440 -14.30 19.58 36.74
C THR A 440 -12.97 20.30 36.97
N ARG A 441 -11.88 19.79 36.38
CA ARG A 441 -10.52 20.32 36.59
C ARG A 441 -9.66 20.19 35.34
N ILE A 442 -8.75 21.14 35.17
CA ILE A 442 -7.62 21.03 34.25
C ILE A 442 -6.44 20.51 35.07
N LEU A 443 -6.00 19.29 34.81
CA LEU A 443 -4.88 18.69 35.53
C LEU A 443 -3.54 19.25 35.06
N PHE A 444 -3.43 19.44 33.75
CA PHE A 444 -2.26 20.03 33.11
C PHE A 444 -2.65 20.52 31.72
N ALA A 445 -2.21 21.70 31.30
CA ALA A 445 -2.43 22.20 29.95
C ALA A 445 -1.29 23.11 29.50
N VAL A 446 -0.89 22.98 28.23
CA VAL A 446 0.17 23.76 27.58
C VAL A 446 -0.23 24.01 26.13
N ASP A 447 0.06 25.21 25.63
CA ASP A 447 -0.11 25.56 24.22
C ASP A 447 0.95 26.60 23.82
N ASN A 448 1.95 26.18 23.05
CA ASN A 448 3.12 26.96 22.66
C ASN A 448 3.74 27.74 23.84
N THR A 449 3.69 27.16 25.05
CA THR A 449 4.09 27.82 26.28
C THR A 449 5.63 27.88 26.36
N PRO A 450 6.24 29.03 26.72
CA PRO A 450 7.69 29.13 26.87
C PRO A 450 8.26 28.02 27.74
N GLY A 451 9.32 27.36 27.29
CA GLY A 451 9.96 26.23 28.00
C GLY A 451 9.40 24.84 27.67
N TYR A 452 8.29 24.74 26.92
CA TYR A 452 7.68 23.50 26.43
C TYR A 452 7.69 23.36 24.89
N GLY A 453 8.34 24.28 24.18
CA GLY A 453 8.43 24.28 22.72
C GLY A 453 7.07 24.52 22.03
N GLY A 454 6.95 24.06 20.77
CA GLY A 454 5.72 24.17 19.97
C GLY A 454 4.62 23.17 20.34
N LEU A 455 4.50 22.84 21.62
CA LEU A 455 3.64 21.80 22.15
C LEU A 455 2.22 22.32 22.43
N SER A 456 1.20 21.51 22.14
CA SER A 456 -0.19 21.79 22.48
C SER A 456 -0.87 20.55 23.04
N PHE A 457 -1.22 20.57 24.33
CA PHE A 457 -1.66 19.39 25.08
C PHE A 457 -2.48 19.79 26.30
N ALA A 458 -3.48 18.99 26.66
CA ALA A 458 -4.19 19.12 27.93
C ALA A 458 -4.68 17.76 28.46
N LEU A 459 -4.63 17.62 29.78
CA LEU A 459 -5.29 16.57 30.56
C LEU A 459 -6.36 17.19 31.43
N LEU A 460 -7.56 16.64 31.32
CA LEU A 460 -8.76 17.16 31.94
C LEU A 460 -9.43 16.06 32.77
N GLU A 461 -10.00 16.45 33.90
CA GLU A 461 -10.81 15.57 34.74
C GLU A 461 -12.30 15.79 34.42
N ILE A 462 -13.03 14.70 34.19
CA ILE A 462 -14.47 14.69 33.93
C ILE A 462 -15.24 14.02 35.06
N ALA A 463 -16.45 14.50 35.35
CA ALA A 463 -17.32 13.89 36.34
C ALA A 463 -17.99 12.61 35.82
N SER A 464 -18.16 11.64 36.72
CA SER A 464 -19.01 10.45 36.52
C SER A 464 -18.65 9.61 35.28
N HIS A 465 -17.35 9.36 35.05
CA HIS A 465 -16.91 8.49 33.94
C HIS A 465 -17.21 7.02 34.25
N ASP A 466 -18.10 6.39 33.48
CA ASP A 466 -18.30 4.94 33.51
C ASP A 466 -17.27 4.26 32.61
N SER A 467 -16.18 3.76 33.22
CA SER A 467 -15.09 3.10 32.50
C SER A 467 -15.46 1.73 31.91
N LEU A 468 -16.60 1.13 32.31
CA LEU A 468 -17.08 -0.12 31.71
C LEU A 468 -17.76 0.16 30.37
N GLN A 469 -18.53 1.24 30.30
CA GLN A 469 -19.18 1.68 29.06
C GLN A 469 -18.17 2.38 28.13
N HIS A 470 -17.29 3.21 28.70
CA HIS A 470 -16.30 4.02 28.00
C HIS A 470 -14.89 3.67 28.51
N PRO A 471 -14.24 2.63 27.97
CA PRO A 471 -12.92 2.24 28.43
C PRO A 471 -11.89 3.33 28.16
N TYR A 472 -10.82 3.36 28.96
CA TYR A 472 -9.65 4.17 28.64
C TYR A 472 -8.72 3.43 27.66
N VAL A 473 -7.99 4.20 26.87
CA VAL A 473 -7.13 3.66 25.80
C VAL A 473 -5.78 3.19 26.31
N LYS A 474 -5.16 2.27 25.57
CA LYS A 474 -3.75 1.90 25.76
C LYS A 474 -2.85 2.91 25.03
N LEU A 475 -1.95 3.55 25.76
CA LEU A 475 -0.94 4.46 25.21
C LEU A 475 0.34 3.70 24.85
N GLU A 476 0.99 4.08 23.75
CA GLU A 476 2.33 3.61 23.42
C GLU A 476 3.39 4.40 24.21
N TRP A 477 4.27 3.67 24.92
CA TRP A 477 5.33 4.22 25.76
C TRP A 477 6.71 4.02 25.13
N ASN A 478 6.85 3.11 24.16
CA ASN A 478 8.10 2.78 23.54
C ASN A 478 8.32 3.57 22.25
N LYS A 479 9.37 4.39 22.22
CA LYS A 479 9.80 5.19 21.06
C LYS A 479 10.10 4.33 19.83
N ASP A 480 10.69 3.16 20.02
CA ASP A 480 11.04 2.26 18.92
C ASP A 480 9.80 1.56 18.37
N ALA A 481 8.80 1.31 19.22
CA ALA A 481 7.52 0.75 18.77
C ALA A 481 6.82 1.72 17.81
N VAL A 482 6.73 3.01 18.12
CA VAL A 482 6.15 4.01 17.19
C VAL A 482 6.93 4.05 15.86
N ARG A 483 8.26 3.93 15.89
CA ARG A 483 9.09 3.87 14.67
C ARG A 483 8.77 2.64 13.81
N ALA A 484 8.50 1.50 14.44
CA ALA A 484 8.10 0.28 13.74
C ALA A 484 6.70 0.37 13.09
N HIS A 485 5.92 1.42 13.35
CA HIS A 485 4.64 1.70 12.70
C HIS A 485 4.76 2.60 11.47
N LEU A 486 5.96 3.06 11.10
CA LEU A 486 6.14 3.75 9.83
C LEU A 486 5.59 2.90 8.68
N GLU A 487 4.87 3.57 7.79
CA GLU A 487 4.20 3.03 6.60
C GLU A 487 3.03 2.08 6.86
N LYS A 488 2.72 1.78 8.13
CA LYS A 488 1.56 0.99 8.53
C LYS A 488 0.28 1.80 8.51
N TYR A 489 -0.84 1.08 8.47
CA TYR A 489 -2.16 1.68 8.58
C TYR A 489 -2.42 2.16 9.99
N VAL A 490 -2.92 3.37 10.06
CA VAL A 490 -3.33 4.04 11.29
C VAL A 490 -4.69 4.67 11.06
N TYR A 491 -5.37 5.04 12.12
CA TYR A 491 -6.60 5.80 12.02
C TYR A 491 -6.71 6.79 13.17
N VAL A 492 -7.57 7.79 12.99
CA VAL A 492 -8.05 8.62 14.09
C VAL A 492 -9.55 8.45 14.23
N VAL A 493 -10.04 8.55 15.46
CA VAL A 493 -11.48 8.72 15.73
C VAL A 493 -11.69 10.14 16.22
N GLY A 494 -12.65 10.86 15.65
CA GLY A 494 -12.96 12.20 16.12
C GLY A 494 -14.24 12.77 15.54
N TYR A 495 -14.46 14.04 15.81
CA TYR A 495 -15.71 14.75 15.51
C TYR A 495 -15.45 15.85 14.48
N PRO A 496 -15.32 15.48 13.19
CA PRO A 496 -15.07 16.46 12.15
C PRO A 496 -16.22 17.46 12.03
N VAL A 497 -15.86 18.73 11.94
CA VAL A 497 -16.76 19.84 11.64
C VAL A 497 -16.32 20.54 10.36
N SER A 498 -17.22 21.32 9.76
CA SER A 498 -16.85 22.18 8.64
C SER A 498 -15.91 23.29 9.12
N GLY A 499 -15.01 23.73 8.24
CA GLY A 499 -14.15 24.88 8.49
C GLY A 499 -12.68 24.64 8.14
N GLY A 500 -11.91 25.72 8.27
CA GLY A 500 -10.49 25.76 7.94
C GLY A 500 -10.19 26.11 6.50
N ASN A 501 -8.91 25.92 6.14
CA ASN A 501 -8.40 26.19 4.80
C ASN A 501 -8.56 24.99 3.84
N LEU A 502 -9.55 24.11 4.10
CA LEU A 502 -9.83 22.96 3.25
C LEU A 502 -10.75 23.37 2.09
N PRO A 503 -10.49 22.94 0.85
CA PRO A 503 -11.40 23.21 -0.27
C PRO A 503 -12.79 22.63 -0.02
N GLN A 504 -13.85 23.41 -0.24
CA GLN A 504 -15.23 22.94 -0.02
C GLN A 504 -15.53 21.69 -0.83
N GLY A 505 -15.05 21.63 -2.08
CA GLY A 505 -15.21 20.46 -2.94
C GLY A 505 -14.55 19.17 -2.42
N PHE A 506 -13.67 19.26 -1.41
CA PHE A 506 -13.12 18.12 -0.67
C PHE A 506 -13.89 17.81 0.62
N ILE A 507 -14.41 18.84 1.30
CA ILE A 507 -15.23 18.66 2.49
C ILE A 507 -16.55 17.95 2.13
N ASP A 508 -17.23 18.37 1.06
CA ASP A 508 -18.55 17.82 0.71
C ASP A 508 -18.50 16.31 0.45
N PRO A 509 -17.55 15.77 -0.33
CA PRO A 509 -17.47 14.32 -0.53
C PRO A 509 -16.95 13.57 0.70
N LEU A 510 -16.16 14.21 1.56
CA LEU A 510 -15.58 13.59 2.74
C LEU A 510 -16.60 13.44 3.89
N LEU A 511 -17.37 14.50 4.16
CA LEU A 511 -18.28 14.57 5.29
C LEU A 511 -19.76 14.54 4.87
N GLY A 512 -20.09 14.86 3.62
CA GLY A 512 -21.48 15.10 3.22
C GLY A 512 -22.07 16.27 3.99
N ASN A 513 -23.31 16.10 4.47
CA ASN A 513 -24.04 17.12 5.22
C ASN A 513 -24.03 16.87 6.75
N GLU A 514 -23.25 15.90 7.23
CA GLU A 514 -23.25 15.46 8.62
C GLU A 514 -21.94 15.85 9.31
N PHE A 515 -22.01 16.88 10.15
CA PHE A 515 -20.90 17.42 10.94
C PHE A 515 -21.10 17.11 12.42
N SER A 516 -20.02 17.13 13.19
CA SER A 516 -20.05 16.83 14.63
C SER A 516 -20.53 15.41 14.94
N THR A 517 -20.43 14.52 13.96
CA THR A 517 -20.68 13.08 14.10
C THR A 517 -19.34 12.38 14.27
N LYS A 518 -19.27 11.37 15.14
CA LYS A 518 -18.09 10.56 15.36
C LYS A 518 -17.74 9.81 14.07
N ARG A 519 -16.50 9.96 13.63
CA ARG A 519 -15.98 9.31 12.43
C ARG A 519 -14.63 8.67 12.67
N LEU A 520 -14.43 7.52 12.02
CA LEU A 520 -13.15 6.89 11.82
C LEU A 520 -12.54 7.42 10.52
N MET A 521 -11.36 8.01 10.61
CA MET A 521 -10.61 8.52 9.46
C MET A 521 -9.31 7.71 9.34
N PRO A 522 -9.25 6.73 8.41
CA PRO A 522 -8.10 5.87 8.27
C PRO A 522 -7.07 6.44 7.28
N GLY A 523 -5.83 5.98 7.40
CA GLY A 523 -4.70 6.36 6.56
C GLY A 523 -3.45 5.56 6.90
N ARG A 524 -2.28 6.12 6.58
CA ARG A 524 -0.96 5.54 6.83
C ARG A 524 -0.08 6.53 7.56
N LEU A 525 0.74 6.01 8.46
CA LEU A 525 1.79 6.80 9.10
C LEU A 525 2.95 6.91 8.12
N LEU A 526 3.28 8.12 7.67
CA LEU A 526 4.26 8.34 6.59
C LEU A 526 5.67 8.60 7.12
N SER A 527 5.79 9.42 8.16
CA SER A 527 7.08 9.85 8.71
C SER A 527 6.94 10.45 10.11
N PHE A 528 8.05 10.92 10.68
CA PHE A 528 8.06 11.79 11.85
C PHE A 528 9.06 12.94 11.70
N THR A 529 8.81 14.05 12.38
CA THR A 529 9.60 15.30 12.33
C THR A 529 9.91 15.79 13.74
N PRO A 530 11.17 16.10 14.10
CA PRO A 530 12.39 15.91 13.31
C PRO A 530 12.74 14.43 13.15
N GLN A 531 13.41 14.10 12.04
CA GLN A 531 13.84 12.73 11.73
C GLN A 531 15.10 12.30 12.50
N ARG A 532 15.92 13.25 12.96
CA ARG A 532 17.20 12.99 13.66
C ARG A 532 17.31 13.79 14.93
N GLY A 533 17.44 13.08 16.05
CA GLY A 533 17.62 13.66 17.38
C GLY A 533 16.40 14.48 17.80
N LEU A 534 16.18 14.56 19.10
CA LEU A 534 15.31 15.58 19.67
C LEU A 534 16.20 16.48 20.49
N GLU A 535 16.05 17.79 20.32
CA GLU A 535 16.56 18.68 21.35
C GLU A 535 15.79 18.44 22.65
N HIS A 536 16.37 18.84 23.79
CA HIS A 536 15.72 18.66 25.08
C HIS A 536 14.32 19.30 25.07
N ARG A 537 13.30 18.52 25.46
CA ARG A 537 11.86 18.90 25.49
C ARG A 537 11.17 19.09 24.13
N GLN A 538 11.75 18.61 23.03
CA GLN A 538 11.02 18.52 21.77
C GLN A 538 10.18 17.23 21.71
N VAL A 539 8.99 17.34 21.12
CA VAL A 539 8.09 16.21 20.85
C VAL A 539 8.05 15.96 19.35
N ARG A 540 8.32 14.74 18.89
CA ARG A 540 8.24 14.43 17.46
C ARG A 540 6.79 14.57 16.98
N LYS A 541 6.63 15.18 15.81
CA LYS A 541 5.39 15.16 15.05
C LYS A 541 5.37 13.93 14.15
N LEU A 542 4.42 13.04 14.35
CA LEU A 542 4.03 12.00 13.42
C LEU A 542 3.29 12.64 12.24
N VAL A 543 3.64 12.28 11.02
CA VAL A 543 2.98 12.73 9.79
C VAL A 543 2.22 11.57 9.20
N SER A 544 0.92 11.71 9.02
CA SER A 544 0.06 10.72 8.36
C SER A 544 -0.68 11.33 7.18
N ASP A 545 -1.20 10.45 6.34
CA ASP A 545 -1.95 10.84 5.15
C ASP A 545 -3.47 10.95 5.40
N ILE A 546 -3.89 10.90 6.67
CA ILE A 546 -5.29 10.89 7.06
C ILE A 546 -6.00 12.20 6.68
N SER A 547 -7.20 12.06 6.11
CA SER A 547 -8.09 13.18 5.77
C SER A 547 -8.86 13.69 6.99
N THR A 548 -8.24 14.56 7.80
CA THR A 548 -8.92 15.21 8.95
C THR A 548 -9.48 16.59 8.60
N THR A 549 -10.46 17.06 9.36
CA THR A 549 -10.99 18.45 9.27
C THR A 549 -10.89 19.15 10.62
N HIS A 550 -11.50 20.34 10.74
CA HIS A 550 -11.66 20.99 12.04
C HIS A 550 -12.42 20.08 13.02
N GLY A 551 -12.23 20.28 14.33
CA GLY A 551 -12.90 19.50 15.38
C GLY A 551 -12.25 18.14 15.68
N VAL A 552 -11.38 17.65 14.79
CA VAL A 552 -10.65 16.38 14.98
C VAL A 552 -9.40 16.56 15.87
N SER A 553 -8.88 17.79 16.02
CA SER A 553 -7.75 18.06 16.92
C SER A 553 -8.03 17.52 18.33
N GLY A 554 -7.04 16.85 18.92
CA GLY A 554 -7.15 16.11 20.17
C GLY A 554 -7.56 14.65 20.03
N ALA A 555 -7.89 14.18 18.81
CA ALA A 555 -8.18 12.78 18.54
C ALA A 555 -6.96 11.85 18.79
N PRO A 556 -7.19 10.60 19.22
CA PRO A 556 -6.12 9.61 19.29
C PRO A 556 -5.72 9.16 17.88
N LEU A 557 -4.40 9.17 17.58
CA LEU A 557 -3.84 8.48 16.42
C LEU A 557 -3.51 7.05 16.84
N VAL A 558 -4.17 6.08 16.22
CA VAL A 558 -4.20 4.69 16.65
C VAL A 558 -3.57 3.78 15.59
N ASP A 559 -2.80 2.79 16.03
CA ASP A 559 -2.44 1.65 15.20
C ASP A 559 -3.69 0.83 14.83
N MET A 560 -3.85 0.54 13.53
CA MET A 560 -5.02 -0.19 13.04
C MET A 560 -5.09 -1.65 13.51
N GLU A 561 -3.94 -2.26 13.83
CA GLU A 561 -3.85 -3.67 14.22
C GLU A 561 -4.07 -3.87 15.72
N SER A 562 -3.40 -3.07 16.56
CA SER A 562 -3.34 -3.30 18.01
C SER A 562 -4.26 -2.44 18.87
N ASP A 563 -5.00 -1.48 18.28
CA ASP A 563 -5.74 -0.45 19.02
C ASP A 563 -4.88 0.38 19.99
N THR A 564 -3.55 0.37 19.82
CA THR A 564 -2.65 1.18 20.66
C THR A 564 -2.57 2.61 20.13
N VAL A 565 -2.69 3.60 21.02
CA VAL A 565 -2.56 5.01 20.67
C VAL A 565 -1.08 5.38 20.51
N LEU A 566 -0.70 5.66 19.26
CA LEU A 566 0.65 6.05 18.84
C LEU A 566 0.90 7.55 19.00
N GLY A 567 -0.15 8.38 19.03
CA GLY A 567 0.00 9.82 19.14
C GLY A 567 -1.30 10.59 19.40
N LEU A 568 -1.15 11.89 19.62
CA LEU A 568 -2.23 12.85 19.82
C LEU A 568 -2.36 13.72 18.57
N HIS A 569 -3.46 13.62 17.82
CA HIS A 569 -3.67 14.41 16.60
C HIS A 569 -3.77 15.91 16.93
N ILE A 570 -3.00 16.73 16.22
CA ILE A 570 -2.89 18.17 16.51
C ILE A 570 -3.59 19.01 15.45
N GLU A 571 -3.24 18.79 14.20
CA GLU A 571 -3.65 19.62 13.08
C GLU A 571 -3.58 18.79 11.80
N GLY A 572 -4.26 19.27 10.76
CA GLY A 572 -4.02 18.79 9.42
C GLY A 572 -3.76 19.95 8.49
N LEU A 573 -2.82 19.78 7.56
CA LEU A 573 -2.45 20.80 6.58
C LEU A 573 -2.92 20.37 5.19
N TRP A 574 -3.66 21.25 4.52
CA TRP A 574 -3.91 21.10 3.09
C TRP A 574 -2.72 21.68 2.34
N LYS A 575 -2.10 20.88 1.50
CA LYS A 575 -1.02 21.30 0.61
C LYS A 575 -1.54 21.21 -0.82
N GLU A 576 -1.58 22.35 -1.50
CA GLU A 576 -2.09 22.44 -2.86
C GLU A 576 -1.34 21.47 -3.78
N ASN A 577 -2.06 20.67 -4.57
CA ASN A 577 -1.52 19.60 -5.44
C ASN A 577 -0.89 18.39 -4.73
N GLU A 578 -0.69 18.44 -3.41
CA GLU A 578 -0.09 17.36 -2.61
C GLU A 578 -1.14 16.60 -1.76
N GLY A 579 -2.27 17.24 -1.48
CA GLY A 579 -3.39 16.69 -0.73
C GLY A 579 -3.37 17.07 0.74
N LYS A 580 -4.03 16.25 1.57
CA LYS A 580 -4.17 16.47 3.01
C LYS A 580 -3.16 15.63 3.78
N PHE A 581 -2.46 16.27 4.72
CA PHE A 581 -1.64 15.61 5.74
C PHE A 581 -2.21 15.88 7.11
N ALA A 582 -2.09 14.91 8.00
CA ALA A 582 -2.41 15.02 9.40
C ALA A 582 -1.13 14.91 10.24
N TYR A 583 -1.05 15.70 11.29
CA TYR A 583 0.06 15.71 12.21
C TYR A 583 -0.42 15.28 13.58
N ALA A 584 0.40 14.52 14.30
CA ALA A 584 0.13 14.12 15.68
C ALA A 584 1.41 14.23 16.51
N PHE A 585 1.33 14.54 17.79
CA PHE A 585 2.47 14.38 18.69
C PHE A 585 2.69 12.89 18.98
N ALA A 586 3.93 12.41 18.85
CA ALA A 586 4.29 11.04 19.17
C ALA A 586 4.07 10.78 20.67
N MET A 587 3.28 9.76 21.01
CA MET A 587 2.83 9.52 22.38
C MET A 587 4.01 9.32 23.36
N PRO A 588 5.04 8.50 23.07
CA PRO A 588 6.18 8.35 23.98
C PRO A 588 6.91 9.65 24.29
N ASP A 589 7.11 10.51 23.28
CA ASP A 589 7.81 11.78 23.49
C ASP A 589 6.96 12.78 24.26
N LEU A 590 5.64 12.76 24.02
CA LEU A 590 4.68 13.56 24.77
C LEU A 590 4.68 13.15 26.24
N LEU A 591 4.74 11.86 26.54
CA LEU A 591 4.78 11.35 27.91
C LEU A 591 6.09 11.70 28.62
N ASP A 592 7.23 11.62 27.93
CA ASP A 592 8.55 11.94 28.50
C ASP A 592 8.70 13.38 29.02
N ILE A 593 7.90 14.31 28.51
CA ILE A 593 7.96 15.72 28.90
C ILE A 593 6.95 16.10 29.98
N LEU A 594 6.04 15.19 30.37
CA LEU A 594 5.04 15.48 31.38
C LEU A 594 5.67 15.49 32.78
N PRO A 595 5.17 16.35 33.70
CA PRO A 595 5.55 16.28 35.09
C PRO A 595 5.27 14.89 35.69
N GLU A 596 6.12 14.42 36.60
CA GLU A 596 5.96 13.10 37.25
C GLU A 596 4.60 12.97 37.97
N SER A 597 4.10 14.06 38.57
CA SER A 597 2.76 14.11 39.20
C SER A 597 1.64 13.79 38.22
N VAL A 598 1.77 14.20 36.96
CA VAL A 598 0.82 13.94 35.88
C VAL A 598 0.97 12.50 35.37
N LEU A 599 2.21 12.02 35.22
CA LEU A 599 2.47 10.65 34.77
C LEU A 599 1.88 9.60 35.71
N GLN A 600 1.95 9.82 37.03
CA GLN A 600 1.38 8.89 38.01
C GLN A 600 -0.13 8.68 37.86
N ILE A 601 -0.85 9.66 37.32
CA ILE A 601 -2.30 9.60 37.09
C ILE A 601 -2.64 8.68 35.90
N ILE A 602 -1.81 8.68 34.86
CA ILE A 602 -2.11 7.99 33.58
C ILE A 602 -1.27 6.72 33.34
N LYS A 603 -0.26 6.45 34.17
CA LYS A 603 0.65 5.33 33.96
C LYS A 603 -0.03 3.98 34.28
N PRO A 604 0.15 2.96 33.41
CA PRO A 604 -0.36 1.61 33.67
C PRO A 604 0.14 1.06 35.01
N GLY A 605 -0.78 0.50 35.82
CA GLY A 605 -0.45 -0.12 37.10
C GLY A 605 -0.27 0.84 38.30
N THR A 606 -0.23 2.16 38.08
CA THR A 606 -0.41 3.16 39.16
C THR A 606 -1.85 3.66 39.26
N ILE A 607 -2.69 3.34 38.27
CA ILE A 607 -4.15 3.46 38.33
C ILE A 607 -4.63 2.52 39.44
N ARG A 608 -4.59 2.99 40.68
CA ARG A 608 -5.38 2.40 41.76
C ARG A 608 -6.82 2.70 41.38
N ASP A 609 -7.65 1.67 41.24
CA ASP A 609 -9.10 1.86 41.33
C ASP A 609 -9.35 2.49 42.70
N ILE A 610 -9.37 3.83 42.77
CA ILE A 610 -9.71 4.53 44.00
C ILE A 610 -11.18 4.17 44.21
N PRO A 611 -11.53 3.37 45.23
CA PRO A 611 -12.91 3.00 45.43
C PRO A 611 -13.70 4.29 45.64
N THR A 612 -14.76 4.47 44.86
CA THR A 612 -15.73 5.55 44.99
C THR A 612 -16.46 5.39 46.33
N GLN A 613 -15.80 5.72 47.44
CA GLN A 613 -16.41 5.84 48.75
C GLN A 613 -16.32 7.29 49.21
N LEU A 614 -17.24 8.10 48.69
CA LEU A 614 -17.76 9.28 49.38
C LEU A 614 -19.27 9.08 49.55
N GLY A 615 -19.60 8.06 50.34
CA GLY A 615 -20.88 7.98 51.03
C GLY A 615 -20.85 8.95 52.21
N GLN A 616 -21.68 9.97 52.09
CA GLN A 616 -22.15 10.89 53.12
C GLN A 616 -21.90 10.43 54.57
N ALA A 617 -21.18 11.27 55.32
CA ALA A 617 -21.47 11.51 56.72
C ALA A 617 -21.40 13.03 56.95
N SER A 618 -22.55 13.69 56.90
CA SER A 618 -22.75 14.99 57.55
C SER A 618 -22.81 14.78 59.08
N PRO A 619 -22.47 15.81 59.88
CA PRO A 619 -22.30 15.71 61.33
C PRO A 619 -23.53 15.27 62.12
#